data_AF-A0A7M3SMD7-F1
#
_entry.id   AF-A0A7M3SMD7-F1
#
_cell.length_a   1.000
_cell.length_b   1.000
_cell.length_c   1.000
_cell.angle_alpha   90.00
_cell.angle_beta   90.00
_cell.angle_gamma   90.00
#
_symmetry.space_group_name_H-M   'P 1'
#
loop_
_entity.id
_entity.type
_entity.pdbx_description
1 polymer ?
#
loop_
_entity_poly.entity_id
_entity_poly.type
_entity_poly.pdbx_seq_one_letter_code
_entity_poly.pdbx_strand_id
1 'polypeptide(L)'
;NHLYLLKARTKPGCGNLTAGQKLALPDDESSEIAMVLGRGRFRELSNSAQMALVDVVKQVLADNPKPSLTFYNRAGPVSLKFHAFQLLPGVGPQKAKKMMQSRTSMGWFSFEEVDEACEIDSLQLIAERLVEELEDPKMVPSLLQNVVRVAEV
;
A
#
# COMPACT_ATOMS: atom_id res chain seq x y z
N ASN A 1 -2.27 -3.10 9.78
CA ASN A 1 -1.24 -2.17 9.27
C ASN A 1 -1.91 -1.18 8.35
N HIS A 2 -1.94 0.08 8.74
CA HIS A 2 -2.60 1.14 7.99
C HIS A 2 -1.54 2.13 7.49
N LEU A 3 -1.65 2.55 6.24
CA LEU A 3 -0.82 3.60 5.66
C LEU A 3 -1.47 4.96 5.97
N TYR A 4 -0.68 5.91 6.46
CA TYR A 4 -1.14 7.27 6.74
C TYR A 4 -0.10 8.28 6.28
N LEU A 5 -0.58 9.43 5.80
CA LEU A 5 0.25 10.61 5.65
C LEU A 5 0.33 11.33 6.99
N LEU A 6 1.54 11.67 7.43
CA LEU A 6 1.80 12.44 8.63
C LEU A 6 2.48 13.75 8.27
N LYS A 7 2.06 14.82 8.94
CA LYS A 7 2.76 16.10 8.91
C LYS A 7 3.63 16.18 10.15
N ALA A 8 4.91 16.45 9.98
CA ALA A 8 5.86 16.51 11.08
C ALA A 8 6.80 17.71 10.95
N ARG A 9 7.37 18.13 12.08
CA ARG A 9 8.41 19.15 12.16
C ARG A 9 9.74 18.47 12.42
N THR A 10 10.77 18.86 11.68
CA THR A 10 12.13 18.35 11.86
C THR A 10 12.88 19.07 12.98
N LYS A 11 13.89 18.42 13.56
CA LYS A 11 14.79 19.04 14.54
C LYS A 11 15.64 20.12 13.85
N PRO A 12 15.93 21.25 14.52
CA PRO A 12 16.85 22.24 13.99
C PRO A 12 18.22 21.59 13.68
N GLY A 13 18.75 21.81 12.48
CA GLY A 13 20.07 21.30 12.10
C GLY A 13 20.11 19.83 11.64
N CYS A 14 18.96 19.17 11.39
CA CYS A 14 18.92 17.78 10.91
C CYS A 14 19.46 17.55 9.48
N GLY A 15 19.92 18.61 8.80
CA GLY A 15 20.37 18.54 7.41
C GLY A 15 19.22 18.37 6.40
N ASN A 16 19.59 18.02 5.17
CA ASN A 16 18.65 17.80 4.08
C ASN A 16 18.08 16.39 4.14
N LEU A 17 16.75 16.29 4.11
CA LEU A 17 16.05 15.01 3.99
C LEU A 17 15.79 14.68 2.53
N THR A 18 15.87 13.39 2.18
CA THR A 18 15.60 12.91 0.83
C THR A 18 14.29 12.13 0.76
N ALA A 19 13.65 12.14 -0.41
CA ALA A 19 12.47 11.31 -0.64
C ALA A 19 12.85 9.82 -0.52
N GLY A 20 12.02 9.04 0.18
CA GLY A 20 12.28 7.62 0.47
C GLY A 20 13.17 7.37 1.67
N GLN A 21 13.74 8.41 2.31
CA GLN A 21 14.47 8.24 3.56
C GLN A 21 13.55 7.73 4.67
N LYS A 22 13.99 6.66 5.36
CA LYS A 22 13.32 6.15 6.56
C LYS A 22 13.73 7.01 7.74
N LEU A 23 12.76 7.57 8.43
CA LEU A 23 12.96 8.42 9.61
C LEU A 23 12.40 7.72 10.85
N ALA A 24 13.11 7.82 11.95
CA ALA A 24 12.64 7.34 13.24
C ALA A 24 11.54 8.27 13.80
N LEU A 25 10.65 7.75 14.64
CA LEU A 25 9.61 8.56 15.28
C LEU A 25 10.22 9.43 16.39
N PRO A 26 9.57 10.53 16.82
CA PRO A 26 10.16 11.50 17.76
C PRO A 26 10.61 10.92 19.11
N ASP A 27 10.09 9.75 19.49
CA ASP A 27 10.43 9.06 20.73
C ASP A 27 11.87 8.50 20.71
N ASP A 28 12.48 8.36 19.53
CA ASP A 28 13.86 7.94 19.36
C ASP A 28 14.82 9.14 19.42
N GLU A 29 15.88 9.04 20.23
CA GLU A 29 16.87 10.12 20.36
C GLU A 29 17.54 10.47 19.03
N SER A 30 17.74 9.46 18.17
CA SER A 30 18.31 9.60 16.82
C SER A 30 17.35 10.18 15.78
N SER A 31 16.09 10.43 16.14
CA SER A 31 15.10 10.91 15.18
C SER A 31 15.42 12.31 14.67
N GLU A 32 15.34 12.51 13.37
CA GLU A 32 15.36 13.82 12.72
C GLU A 32 14.04 14.58 12.91
N ILE A 33 13.00 13.90 13.40
CA ILE A 33 11.68 14.45 13.66
C ILE A 33 11.60 14.98 15.09
N ALA A 34 11.26 16.26 15.24
CA ALA A 34 11.06 16.91 16.53
C ALA A 34 9.66 16.63 17.10
N MET A 35 8.63 16.66 16.25
CA MET A 35 7.24 16.38 16.64
C MET A 35 6.36 16.03 15.45
N VAL A 36 5.37 15.16 15.66
CA VAL A 36 4.26 14.94 14.72
C VAL A 36 3.21 16.03 14.93
N LEU A 37 2.89 16.80 13.89
CA LEU A 37 1.91 17.89 13.93
C LEU A 37 0.47 17.39 13.69
N GLY A 38 0.32 16.21 13.06
CA GLY A 38 -0.98 15.58 12.83
C GLY A 38 -1.02 14.77 11.54
N ARG A 39 -2.24 14.41 11.09
CA ARG A 39 -2.45 13.75 9.79
C ARG A 39 -2.20 14.73 8.65
N GLY A 40 -1.37 14.32 7.70
CA GLY A 40 -1.19 15.00 6.43
C GLY A 40 -2.32 14.69 5.46
N ARG A 41 -2.44 15.51 4.41
CA ARG A 41 -3.37 15.28 3.29
C ARG A 41 -2.57 15.19 2.00
N PHE A 42 -3.00 14.34 1.07
CA PHE A 42 -2.31 14.17 -0.22
C PHE A 42 -2.12 15.50 -0.96
N ARG A 43 -3.16 16.34 -1.00
CA ARG A 43 -3.12 17.68 -1.60
C ARG A 43 -2.11 18.67 -0.98
N GLU A 44 -1.56 18.37 0.20
CA GLU A 44 -0.54 19.19 0.86
C GLU A 44 0.88 18.76 0.47
N LEU A 45 1.04 17.66 -0.26
CA LEU A 45 2.31 17.20 -0.79
C LEU A 45 2.73 18.07 -1.98
N SER A 46 4.03 18.33 -2.12
CA SER A 46 4.58 18.92 -3.35
C SER A 46 4.39 17.98 -4.53
N ASN A 47 4.41 18.51 -5.76
CA ASN A 47 4.33 17.68 -6.97
C ASN A 47 5.43 16.60 -7.00
N SER A 48 6.66 16.95 -6.59
CA SER A 48 7.76 15.99 -6.48
C SER A 48 7.50 14.87 -5.47
N ALA A 49 6.89 15.20 -4.32
CA ALA A 49 6.55 14.21 -3.31
C ALA A 49 5.39 13.29 -3.77
N GLN A 50 4.41 13.84 -4.48
CA GLN A 50 3.34 13.04 -5.10
C GLN A 50 3.90 12.06 -6.13
N MET A 51 4.80 12.52 -7.02
CA MET A 51 5.44 11.67 -8.03
C MET A 51 6.29 10.55 -7.41
N ALA A 52 6.97 10.82 -6.29
CA ALA A 52 7.78 9.83 -5.61
C ALA A 52 6.96 8.85 -4.74
N LEU A 53 5.68 9.15 -4.46
CA LEU A 53 4.92 8.44 -3.43
C LEU A 53 4.74 6.96 -3.75
N VAL A 54 4.49 6.61 -5.02
CA VAL A 54 4.35 5.22 -5.44
C VAL A 54 5.63 4.44 -5.15
N ASP A 55 6.80 4.94 -5.56
CA ASP A 55 8.08 4.28 -5.33
C ASP A 55 8.40 4.13 -3.84
N VAL A 56 8.12 5.15 -3.03
CA VAL A 56 8.31 5.09 -1.57
C VAL A 56 7.38 4.07 -0.94
N VAL A 57 6.10 4.01 -1.35
CA VAL A 57 5.16 3.00 -0.86
C VAL A 57 5.64 1.60 -1.25
N LYS A 58 6.12 1.38 -2.49
CA LYS A 58 6.71 0.08 -2.89
C LYS A 58 7.84 -0.35 -1.96
N GLN A 59 8.76 0.55 -1.62
CA GLN A 59 9.84 0.25 -0.69
C GLN A 59 9.29 -0.19 0.68
N VAL A 60 8.33 0.54 1.23
CA VAL A 60 7.67 0.21 2.51
C VAL A 60 7.00 -1.17 2.46
N LEU A 61 6.34 -1.50 1.35
CA LEU A 61 5.68 -2.80 1.20
C LEU A 61 6.67 -3.95 0.97
N ALA A 62 7.79 -3.69 0.29
CA ALA A 62 8.86 -4.68 0.12
C ALA A 62 9.55 -5.01 1.46
N ASP A 63 9.76 -4.00 2.31
CA ASP A 63 10.31 -4.19 3.67
C ASP A 63 9.34 -4.95 4.59
N ASN A 64 8.04 -4.85 4.33
CA ASN A 64 7.00 -5.50 5.12
C ASN A 64 5.92 -6.11 4.23
N PRO A 65 6.19 -7.28 3.61
CA PRO A 65 5.32 -7.85 2.58
C PRO A 65 4.04 -8.47 3.15
N LYS A 66 4.03 -8.84 4.44
CA LYS A 66 2.93 -9.62 5.06
C LYS A 66 1.54 -9.00 4.85
N PRO A 67 1.29 -7.70 5.09
CA PRO A 67 -0.03 -7.10 4.89
C PRO A 67 -0.47 -7.13 3.43
N SER A 68 0.45 -6.85 2.51
CA SER A 68 0.19 -6.85 1.06
C SER A 68 -0.08 -8.25 0.53
N LEU A 69 0.72 -9.24 0.92
CA LEU A 69 0.48 -10.64 0.58
C LEU A 69 -0.81 -11.17 1.18
N THR A 70 -1.22 -10.66 2.34
CA THR A 70 -2.54 -11.00 2.93
C THR A 70 -3.68 -10.57 2.01
N PHE A 71 -3.58 -9.42 1.34
CA PHE A 71 -4.56 -9.04 0.31
C PHE A 71 -4.58 -10.07 -0.82
N TYR A 72 -3.43 -10.42 -1.39
CA TYR A 72 -3.38 -11.40 -2.48
C TYR A 72 -3.96 -12.77 -2.08
N ASN A 73 -3.64 -13.23 -0.88
CA ASN A 73 -4.04 -14.53 -0.37
C ASN A 73 -5.50 -14.59 0.09
N ARG A 74 -6.06 -13.47 0.55
CA ARG A 74 -7.42 -13.43 1.12
C ARG A 74 -8.44 -12.63 0.31
N ALA A 75 -8.03 -12.02 -0.79
CA ALA A 75 -8.95 -11.35 -1.71
C ALA A 75 -10.05 -12.30 -2.17
N GLY A 76 -11.29 -11.85 -2.07
CA GLY A 76 -12.48 -12.60 -2.46
C GLY A 76 -13.47 -11.75 -3.25
N PRO A 77 -14.66 -12.30 -3.55
CA PRO A 77 -15.73 -11.53 -4.17
C PRO A 77 -16.23 -10.43 -3.24
N VAL A 78 -16.20 -9.19 -3.71
CA VAL A 78 -16.85 -8.05 -3.05
C VAL A 78 -18.36 -8.12 -3.31
N SER A 79 -18.75 -8.45 -4.55
CA SER A 79 -20.13 -8.70 -4.98
C SER A 79 -20.18 -9.88 -5.97
N LEU A 80 -21.39 -10.24 -6.44
CA LEU A 80 -21.57 -11.31 -7.43
C LEU A 80 -20.81 -11.07 -8.75
N LYS A 81 -20.54 -9.80 -9.10
CA LYS A 81 -19.88 -9.41 -10.36
C LYS A 81 -18.51 -8.79 -10.15
N PHE A 82 -18.07 -8.58 -8.91
CA PHE A 82 -16.87 -7.81 -8.60
C PHE A 82 -15.97 -8.56 -7.62
N HIS A 83 -14.74 -8.83 -8.05
CA HIS A 83 -13.70 -9.46 -7.23
C HIS A 83 -12.73 -8.40 -6.70
N ALA A 84 -12.21 -8.56 -5.47
CA ALA A 84 -11.33 -7.58 -4.84
C ALA A 84 -10.03 -7.31 -5.62
N PHE A 85 -9.53 -8.27 -6.42
CA PHE A 85 -8.41 -8.03 -7.33
C PHE A 85 -8.67 -6.93 -8.35
N GLN A 86 -9.94 -6.67 -8.72
CA GLN A 86 -10.30 -5.61 -9.65
C GLN A 86 -10.17 -4.21 -9.03
N LEU A 87 -9.81 -4.11 -7.74
CA LEU A 87 -9.42 -2.85 -7.12
C LEU A 87 -8.01 -2.42 -7.53
N LEU A 88 -7.18 -3.36 -8.00
CA LEU A 88 -5.86 -3.03 -8.50
C LEU A 88 -5.98 -2.31 -9.85
N PRO A 89 -5.27 -1.18 -10.06
CA PRO A 89 -5.26 -0.46 -11.31
C PRO A 89 -4.95 -1.38 -12.50
N GLY A 90 -5.71 -1.27 -13.59
CA GLY A 90 -5.50 -2.11 -14.77
C GLY A 90 -5.90 -3.59 -14.65
N VAL A 91 -6.40 -4.06 -13.50
CA VAL A 91 -6.88 -5.44 -13.33
C VAL A 91 -8.37 -5.54 -13.63
N GLY A 92 -8.71 -5.95 -14.85
CA GLY A 92 -10.09 -6.23 -15.26
C GLY A 92 -10.63 -7.60 -14.81
N PRO A 93 -11.92 -7.91 -15.09
CA PRO A 93 -12.55 -9.17 -14.70
C PRO A 93 -11.83 -10.43 -15.19
N GLN A 94 -11.29 -10.41 -16.41
CA GLN A 94 -10.55 -11.55 -16.97
C GLN A 94 -9.24 -11.80 -16.21
N LYS A 95 -8.47 -10.73 -15.93
CA LYS A 95 -7.21 -10.82 -15.19
C LYS A 95 -7.45 -11.22 -13.74
N ALA A 96 -8.46 -10.66 -13.09
CA ALA A 96 -8.88 -11.06 -11.75
C ALA A 96 -9.25 -12.56 -11.69
N LYS A 97 -9.95 -13.08 -12.70
CA LYS A 97 -10.26 -14.51 -12.80
C LYS A 97 -8.99 -15.36 -12.94
N LYS A 98 -8.02 -14.95 -13.78
CA LYS A 98 -6.71 -15.62 -13.89
C LYS A 98 -6.00 -15.65 -12.53
N MET A 99 -5.92 -14.51 -11.84
CA MET A 99 -5.30 -14.43 -10.51
C MET A 99 -5.97 -15.36 -9.49
N MET A 100 -7.30 -15.46 -9.48
CA MET A 100 -8.01 -16.41 -8.61
C MET A 100 -7.65 -17.87 -8.90
N GLN A 101 -7.50 -18.22 -10.19
CA GLN A 101 -7.17 -19.58 -10.61
C GLN A 101 -5.70 -19.93 -10.33
N SER A 102 -4.81 -18.94 -10.39
CA SER A 102 -3.39 -19.09 -10.07
C SER A 102 -3.13 -19.22 -8.56
N ARG A 103 -4.07 -18.79 -7.71
CA ARG A 103 -3.88 -18.85 -6.25
C ARG A 103 -4.00 -20.29 -5.74
N THR A 104 -2.91 -20.80 -5.17
CA THR A 104 -2.87 -22.15 -4.57
C THR A 104 -3.58 -22.18 -3.21
N SER A 105 -3.80 -23.38 -2.67
CA SER A 105 -4.37 -23.57 -1.32
C SER A 105 -3.50 -22.98 -0.21
N MET A 106 -2.18 -22.94 -0.42
CA MET A 106 -1.21 -22.34 0.51
C MET A 106 -1.08 -20.82 0.33
N GLY A 107 -1.61 -20.28 -0.77
CA GLY A 107 -1.40 -18.89 -1.17
C GLY A 107 0.00 -18.66 -1.75
N TRP A 108 0.42 -17.40 -1.73
CA TRP A 108 1.74 -16.92 -2.13
C TRP A 108 2.53 -16.40 -0.93
N PHE A 109 3.84 -16.64 -0.92
CA PHE A 109 4.77 -16.24 0.14
C PHE A 109 5.62 -15.02 -0.20
N SER A 110 5.66 -14.63 -1.47
CA SER A 110 6.40 -13.46 -1.95
C SER A 110 5.68 -12.78 -3.12
N PHE A 111 6.09 -11.55 -3.46
CA PHE A 111 5.52 -10.83 -4.60
C PHE A 111 5.92 -11.49 -5.92
N GLU A 112 7.14 -12.04 -5.98
CA GLU A 112 7.67 -12.75 -7.14
C GLU A 112 6.80 -13.96 -7.50
N GLU A 113 6.32 -14.72 -6.51
CA GLU A 113 5.39 -15.83 -6.76
C GLU A 113 4.05 -15.35 -7.35
N VAL A 114 3.56 -14.19 -6.92
CA VAL A 114 2.34 -13.59 -7.48
C VAL A 114 2.59 -13.14 -8.92
N ASP A 115 3.73 -12.48 -9.15
CA ASP A 115 4.13 -11.91 -10.44
C ASP A 115 4.29 -13.00 -11.49
N GLU A 116 4.99 -14.08 -11.16
CA GLU A 116 5.17 -15.24 -12.04
C GLU A 116 3.84 -15.94 -12.32
N ALA A 117 3.02 -16.19 -11.30
CA ALA A 117 1.78 -16.94 -11.46
C ALA A 117 0.69 -16.15 -12.20
N CYS A 118 0.72 -14.81 -12.13
CA CYS A 118 -0.32 -13.95 -12.68
C CYS A 118 0.14 -13.13 -13.90
N GLU A 119 1.45 -13.07 -14.19
CA GLU A 119 2.11 -12.18 -15.16
C GLU A 119 1.74 -10.71 -14.89
N ILE A 120 2.04 -10.23 -13.68
CA ILE A 120 1.79 -8.85 -13.22
C ILE A 120 3.01 -8.30 -12.47
N ASP A 121 2.98 -7.00 -12.16
CA ASP A 121 3.83 -6.39 -11.14
C ASP A 121 2.96 -6.13 -9.89
N SER A 122 2.87 -7.13 -9.02
CA SER A 122 2.00 -7.13 -7.86
C SER A 122 2.38 -6.08 -6.84
N LEU A 123 3.67 -5.75 -6.71
CA LEU A 123 4.16 -4.71 -5.82
C LEU A 123 3.78 -3.31 -6.33
N GLN A 124 3.94 -3.06 -7.64
CA GLN A 124 3.51 -1.81 -8.28
C GLN A 124 2.00 -1.61 -8.12
N LEU A 125 1.22 -2.62 -8.50
CA LEU A 125 -0.25 -2.52 -8.52
C LEU A 125 -0.85 -2.19 -7.16
N ILE A 126 -0.35 -2.85 -6.10
CA ILE A 126 -0.85 -2.57 -4.76
C ILE A 126 -0.37 -1.20 -4.26
N ALA A 127 0.84 -0.77 -4.60
CA ALA A 127 1.35 0.55 -4.23
C ALA A 127 0.55 1.67 -4.89
N GLU A 128 0.29 1.58 -6.20
CA GLU A 128 -0.57 2.52 -6.93
C GLU A 128 -1.96 2.59 -6.31
N ARG A 129 -2.57 1.44 -6.00
CA ARG A 129 -3.88 1.41 -5.34
C ARG A 129 -3.87 2.11 -3.99
N LEU A 130 -2.86 1.87 -3.17
CA LEU A 130 -2.77 2.52 -1.86
C LEU A 130 -2.56 4.03 -1.99
N VAL A 131 -1.84 4.48 -3.02
CA VAL A 131 -1.67 5.91 -3.32
C VAL A 131 -2.98 6.53 -3.79
N GLU A 132 -3.76 5.87 -4.64
CA GLU A 132 -5.12 6.30 -5.02
C GLU A 132 -6.02 6.48 -3.80
N GLU A 133 -5.93 5.59 -2.81
CA GLU A 133 -6.69 5.69 -1.56
C GLU A 133 -6.18 6.81 -0.62
N LEU A 134 -4.89 7.16 -0.68
CA LEU A 134 -4.37 8.34 0.02
C LEU A 134 -4.83 9.64 -0.64
N GLU A 135 -4.95 9.66 -1.97
CA GLU A 135 -5.46 10.79 -2.75
C GLU A 135 -6.95 10.99 -2.55
N ASP A 136 -7.74 9.91 -2.64
CA ASP A 136 -9.17 9.89 -2.34
C ASP A 136 -9.51 8.95 -1.17
N PRO A 137 -9.47 9.46 0.08
CA PRO A 137 -9.83 8.68 1.26
C PRO A 137 -11.29 8.19 1.31
N LYS A 138 -12.16 8.64 0.39
CA LYS A 138 -13.54 8.18 0.30
C LYS A 138 -13.71 6.99 -0.65
N MET A 139 -12.63 6.56 -1.30
CA MET A 139 -12.65 5.43 -2.21
C MET A 139 -13.10 4.16 -1.48
N VAL A 140 -14.12 3.51 -2.05
CA VAL A 140 -14.70 2.27 -1.53
C VAL A 140 -14.80 1.22 -2.65
N PRO A 141 -14.51 -0.06 -2.37
CA PRO A 141 -13.86 -0.61 -1.18
C PRO A 141 -12.40 -0.13 -1.00
N SER A 142 -11.97 0.10 0.24
CA SER A 142 -10.60 0.51 0.57
C SER A 142 -9.75 -0.68 1.03
N LEU A 143 -8.60 -0.89 0.39
CA LEU A 143 -7.55 -1.80 0.83
C LEU A 143 -7.04 -1.44 2.23
N LEU A 144 -6.92 -0.14 2.53
CA LEU A 144 -6.50 0.35 3.84
C LEU A 144 -7.46 -0.02 4.97
N GLN A 145 -8.77 -0.07 4.69
CA GLN A 145 -9.82 -0.36 5.69
C GLN A 145 -10.25 -1.84 5.74
N ASN A 146 -9.49 -2.73 5.09
CA ASN A 146 -9.74 -4.17 4.94
C ASN A 146 -10.93 -4.51 4.01
N VAL A 147 -10.63 -4.83 2.76
CA VAL A 147 -11.55 -5.56 1.84
C VAL A 147 -11.54 -7.07 2.11
N VAL A 148 -10.63 -7.54 2.95
CA VAL A 148 -10.58 -8.93 3.37
C VAL A 148 -11.77 -9.18 4.28
N ARG A 149 -12.78 -9.91 3.80
CA ARG A 149 -13.74 -10.55 4.68
C ARG A 149 -12.94 -11.46 5.60
N VAL A 150 -12.73 -11.04 6.85
CA VAL A 150 -12.53 -12.00 7.91
C VAL A 150 -13.84 -12.76 7.95
N ALA A 151 -13.86 -13.98 7.42
CA ALA A 151 -14.87 -14.91 7.86
C ALA A 151 -14.61 -15.02 9.37
N GLU A 152 -15.50 -14.43 10.17
CA GLU A 152 -15.51 -14.68 11.60
C GLU A 152 -15.65 -16.20 11.75
N VAL A 153 -14.63 -16.82 12.36
CA VAL A 153 -14.68 -18.21 12.79
C VAL A 153 -15.14 -18.21 14.24
#